data_AF-A0A142XB68-F1
#
_entry.id   AF-A0A142XB68-F1
#
_cell.length_a   1.000
_cell.length_b   1.000
_cell.length_c   1.000
_cell.angle_alpha   90.00
_cell.angle_beta   90.00
_cell.angle_gamma   90.00
#
_symmetry.space_group_name_H-M   'P 1'
#
loop_
_entity.id
_entity.type
_entity.pdbx_description
1 polymer ?
#
loop_
_entity_poly.entity_id
_entity_poly.type
_entity_poly.pdbx_seq_one_letter_code
_entity_poly.pdbx_strand_id
1 'polypeptide(L)'
;MADWQPWVGRLENEGDDAVDELTALLLSTPPDPTATTIAIKALSAARSDLSVRSAALALAWVATDDDTDSVDQLEQAYDSRRSHVFLAPALLSSLTLLGLRNPTARTGAARYLLKLKVGEPGPLLVAGAKAIGVLCDRFDLPDLRMKLVAIAGSSDVPVRAEARCQLALMRLADALLADSGDGLTNSLSAAREAFRVAEESEEVRPDATLFRLLLDAVLQFAALERDRSAAAVGVKKVAAQLRDMGGRLAEEIFRMDRSPAASQVASQCAVVASALETAAAEVESSVRWTNFDCSVVRLAECYGEVRYRPAALVGNDQAFAALSSVADRVLKPRLGPVLALKVGRESFEQVIRNYESSGGQQEILDGLKALQEASIEAERVKGFRLSSEGAALLYEQAKTANCTPDELVRRFNLTLSANGGNGLALGIELLPQGARMNGSGLDPKVRLVLSGRLVTRWTELAIYFDIPPSDKAKFKQGHEPEHIFEWLEQRSRLGELRGAFDHLKWPDLIEELDRHPW
;
A
#
# COMPACT_ATOMS: atom_id res chain seq x y z
N MET A 1 15.23 16.59 14.69
CA MET A 1 15.90 15.38 15.22
C MET A 1 15.55 15.30 16.69
N ALA A 2 15.00 14.17 17.14
CA ALA A 2 14.69 13.99 18.55
C ALA A 2 16.00 13.77 19.34
N ASP A 3 16.02 14.23 20.59
CA ASP A 3 17.13 13.95 21.51
C ASP A 3 16.88 12.61 22.21
N TRP A 4 17.68 11.60 21.88
CA TRP A 4 17.57 10.25 22.44
C TRP A 4 18.40 10.05 23.72
N GLN A 5 19.25 11.01 24.11
CA GLN A 5 20.11 10.88 25.30
C GLN A 5 19.34 10.68 26.62
N PRO A 6 18.20 11.38 26.87
CA PRO A 6 17.44 11.18 28.09
C PRO A 6 16.96 9.75 28.30
N TRP A 7 16.74 9.00 27.22
CA TRP A 7 16.27 7.62 27.28
C TRP A 7 17.32 6.64 27.79
N VAL A 8 18.61 6.93 27.62
CA VAL A 8 19.68 6.01 28.07
C VAL A 8 19.58 5.80 29.58
N GLY A 9 19.48 6.89 30.35
CA GLY A 9 19.34 6.81 31.80
C GLY A 9 18.01 6.19 32.23
N ARG A 10 16.92 6.42 31.48
CA ARG A 10 15.62 5.82 31.79
C ARG A 10 15.63 4.30 31.59
N LEU A 11 16.18 3.80 30.48
CA LEU A 11 16.28 2.36 30.22
C LEU A 11 17.10 1.62 31.29
N GLU A 12 18.12 2.28 31.85
CA GLU A 12 18.94 1.71 32.92
C GLU A 12 18.21 1.65 34.28
N ASN A 13 17.34 2.62 34.55
CA ASN A 13 16.71 2.78 35.87
C ASN A 13 15.27 2.23 35.95
N GLU A 14 14.49 2.34 34.87
CA GLU A 14 13.05 2.05 34.84
C GLU A 14 12.73 0.69 34.20
N GLY A 15 13.67 0.07 33.47
CA GLY A 15 13.48 -1.25 32.88
C GLY A 15 12.37 -1.29 31.82
N ASP A 16 11.42 -2.23 31.96
CA ASP A 16 10.38 -2.49 30.96
C ASP A 16 9.43 -1.31 30.74
N ASP A 17 9.14 -0.50 31.76
CA ASP A 17 8.26 0.68 31.61
C ASP A 17 8.86 1.70 30.63
N ALA A 18 10.17 1.96 30.74
CA ALA A 18 10.88 2.83 29.80
C ALA A 18 11.03 2.20 28.41
N VAL A 19 11.18 0.87 28.33
CA VAL A 19 11.19 0.16 27.03
C VAL A 19 9.85 0.32 26.33
N ASP A 20 8.74 0.09 27.03
CA ASP A 20 7.40 0.15 26.46
C ASP A 20 7.05 1.58 26.02
N GLU A 21 7.38 2.59 26.82
CA GLU A 21 7.17 4.00 26.46
C GLU A 21 8.02 4.43 25.25
N LEU A 22 9.31 4.05 25.23
CA LEU A 22 10.20 4.35 24.11
C LEU A 22 9.72 3.67 22.83
N THR A 23 9.36 2.38 22.90
CA THR A 23 8.94 1.62 21.72
C THR A 23 7.63 2.15 21.16
N ALA A 24 6.68 2.54 22.02
CA ALA A 24 5.48 3.25 21.60
C ALA A 24 5.83 4.57 20.88
N LEU A 25 6.75 5.37 21.44
CA LEU A 25 7.20 6.61 20.80
C LEU A 25 7.84 6.37 19.43
N LEU A 26 8.75 5.40 19.31
CA LEU A 26 9.43 5.08 18.06
C LEU A 26 8.46 4.59 16.99
N LEU A 27 7.50 3.75 17.37
CA LEU A 27 6.47 3.25 16.45
C LEU A 27 5.42 4.32 16.12
N SER A 28 5.25 5.34 16.96
CA SER A 28 4.37 6.50 16.73
C SER A 28 4.89 7.55 15.78
N THR A 29 6.18 7.49 15.43
CA THR A 29 6.87 8.51 14.64
C THR A 29 7.40 7.92 13.32
N PRO A 30 7.58 8.76 12.27
CA PRO A 30 8.32 8.35 11.08
C PRO A 30 9.69 7.78 11.46
N PRO A 31 10.25 6.85 10.67
CA PRO A 31 11.46 6.13 11.06
C PRO A 31 12.61 7.13 11.16
N ASP A 32 13.22 7.22 12.34
CA ASP A 32 14.38 8.07 12.61
C ASP A 32 15.62 7.17 12.78
N PRO A 33 16.51 7.07 11.77
CA PRO A 33 17.75 6.30 11.87
C PRO A 33 18.62 6.64 13.08
N THR A 34 18.54 7.88 13.59
CA THR A 34 19.31 8.31 14.77
C THR A 34 18.83 7.62 16.06
N ALA A 35 17.64 7.02 16.05
CA ALA A 35 17.08 6.26 17.17
C ALA A 35 17.59 4.81 17.27
N THR A 36 18.34 4.33 16.27
CA THR A 36 18.75 2.92 16.21
C THR A 36 19.54 2.48 17.43
N THR A 37 20.51 3.29 17.87
CA THR A 37 21.33 2.98 19.05
C THR A 37 20.48 2.85 20.33
N ILE A 38 19.45 3.70 20.49
CA ILE A 38 18.57 3.61 21.66
C ILE A 38 17.61 2.42 21.56
N ALA A 39 17.15 2.05 20.36
CA ALA A 39 16.34 0.86 20.14
C ALA A 39 17.12 -0.44 20.44
N ILE A 40 18.40 -0.52 20.08
CA ILE A 40 19.30 -1.64 20.47
C ILE A 40 19.40 -1.75 21.99
N LYS A 41 19.62 -0.61 22.67
CA LYS A 41 19.65 -0.56 24.15
C LYS A 41 18.33 -1.01 24.75
N ALA A 42 17.20 -0.60 24.18
CA ALA A 42 15.87 -1.01 24.64
C ALA A 42 15.67 -2.52 24.51
N LEU A 43 16.07 -3.12 23.38
CA LEU A 43 16.00 -4.58 23.19
C LEU A 43 16.86 -5.35 24.20
N SER A 44 18.02 -4.80 24.56
CA SER A 44 18.92 -5.39 25.56
C SER A 44 18.39 -5.21 27.00
N ALA A 45 17.70 -4.10 27.28
CA ALA A 45 17.15 -3.78 28.60
C ALA A 45 15.83 -4.51 28.89
N ALA A 46 15.09 -4.90 27.85
CA ALA A 46 13.80 -5.57 27.95
C ALA A 46 13.89 -6.92 28.68
N ARG A 47 13.06 -7.08 29.71
CA ARG A 47 13.00 -8.29 30.55
C ARG A 47 11.74 -9.09 30.30
N SER A 48 10.60 -8.44 30.09
CA SER A 48 9.34 -9.11 29.76
C SER A 48 9.28 -9.55 28.30
N ASP A 49 8.51 -10.60 28.02
CA ASP A 49 8.27 -11.06 26.65
C ASP A 49 7.62 -9.97 25.78
N LEU A 50 6.73 -9.17 26.38
CA LEU A 50 6.05 -8.09 25.66
C LEU A 50 7.03 -6.99 25.27
N SER A 51 7.86 -6.54 26.21
CA SER A 51 8.87 -5.49 26.00
C SER A 51 9.94 -5.93 25.00
N VAL A 52 10.40 -7.19 25.05
CA VAL A 52 11.35 -7.75 24.06
C VAL A 52 10.75 -7.72 22.65
N ARG A 53 9.49 -8.13 22.52
CA ARG A 53 8.77 -8.11 21.24
C ARG A 53 8.65 -6.69 20.69
N SER A 54 8.19 -5.74 21.51
CA SER A 54 8.00 -4.34 21.10
C SER A 54 9.33 -3.68 20.75
N ALA A 55 10.38 -3.93 21.53
CA ALA A 55 11.72 -3.42 21.26
C ALA A 55 12.32 -3.98 19.97
N ALA A 56 12.15 -5.28 19.70
CA ALA A 56 12.61 -5.88 18.45
C ALA A 56 11.88 -5.30 17.23
N LEU A 57 10.57 -5.06 17.33
CA LEU A 57 9.81 -4.42 16.26
C LEU A 57 10.24 -2.97 16.05
N ALA A 58 10.42 -2.19 17.12
CA ALA A 58 10.90 -0.82 17.05
C ALA A 58 12.31 -0.75 16.44
N LEU A 59 13.20 -1.68 16.78
CA LEU A 59 14.53 -1.78 16.18
C LEU A 59 14.45 -2.05 14.67
N ALA A 60 13.67 -3.07 14.27
CA ALA A 60 13.42 -3.36 12.87
C ALA A 60 12.72 -2.21 12.12
N TRP A 61 12.06 -1.30 12.85
CA TRP A 61 11.39 -0.12 12.33
C TRP A 61 12.33 1.05 12.07
N VAL A 62 13.27 1.33 12.97
CA VAL A 62 14.18 2.50 12.86
C VAL A 62 15.50 2.22 12.14
N ALA A 63 15.97 0.97 12.09
CA ALA A 63 17.25 0.60 11.49
C ALA A 63 17.37 0.92 9.99
N THR A 64 18.52 1.37 9.51
CA THR A 64 18.73 1.63 8.07
C THR A 64 18.86 0.33 7.26
N ASP A 65 18.90 0.46 5.94
CA ASP A 65 19.08 -0.66 5.02
C ASP A 65 20.51 -1.25 5.03
N ASP A 66 21.49 -0.53 5.59
CA ASP A 66 22.89 -0.94 5.73
C ASP A 66 23.32 -1.23 7.18
N ASP A 67 22.45 -1.03 8.17
CA ASP A 67 22.77 -1.25 9.58
C ASP A 67 22.91 -2.74 9.92
N THR A 68 24.16 -3.19 10.11
CA THR A 68 24.48 -4.55 10.49
C THR A 68 24.35 -4.82 11.99
N ASP A 69 24.50 -3.78 12.83
CA ASP A 69 24.44 -3.94 14.29
C ASP A 69 23.02 -4.32 14.71
N SER A 70 22.01 -3.67 14.12
CA SER A 70 20.61 -4.04 14.35
C SER A 70 20.30 -5.47 13.93
N VAL A 71 20.93 -5.97 12.86
CA VAL A 71 20.77 -7.36 12.40
C VAL A 71 21.34 -8.30 13.44
N ASP A 72 22.60 -8.08 13.85
CA ASP A 72 23.28 -8.93 14.83
C ASP A 72 22.51 -9.01 16.15
N GLN A 73 21.94 -7.89 16.60
CA GLN A 73 21.13 -7.83 17.83
C GLN A 73 19.81 -8.61 17.70
N LEU A 74 19.11 -8.51 16.55
CA LEU A 74 17.90 -9.28 16.30
C LEU A 74 18.19 -10.78 16.16
N GLU A 75 19.29 -11.16 15.50
CA GLU A 75 19.73 -12.55 15.38
C GLU A 75 20.09 -13.14 16.75
N GLN A 76 20.87 -12.41 17.55
CA GLN A 76 21.23 -12.82 18.91
C GLN A 76 19.98 -12.99 19.78
N ALA A 77 19.04 -12.04 19.71
CA ALA A 77 17.79 -12.13 20.43
C ALA A 77 16.99 -13.38 20.00
N TYR A 78 16.88 -13.64 18.69
CA TYR A 78 16.20 -14.82 18.16
C TYR A 78 16.86 -16.12 18.62
N ASP A 79 18.18 -16.26 18.49
CA ASP A 79 18.91 -17.48 18.87
C ASP A 79 18.78 -17.78 20.37
N SER A 80 18.86 -16.75 21.22
CA SER A 80 18.69 -16.91 22.68
C SER A 80 17.30 -17.40 23.09
N ARG A 81 16.29 -17.20 22.23
CA ARG A 81 14.87 -17.46 22.53
C ARG A 81 14.21 -18.37 21.51
N ARG A 82 14.98 -19.10 20.69
CA ARG A 82 14.46 -19.91 19.58
C ARG A 82 13.44 -20.97 20.00
N SER A 83 13.59 -21.53 21.20
CA SER A 83 12.64 -22.52 21.76
C SER A 83 11.41 -21.90 22.40
N HIS A 84 11.34 -20.57 22.52
CA HIS A 84 10.25 -19.87 23.18
C HIS A 84 9.03 -19.76 22.27
N VAL A 85 7.89 -20.28 22.74
CA VAL A 85 6.65 -20.42 21.94
C VAL A 85 6.12 -19.08 21.41
N PHE A 86 6.27 -18.00 22.17
CA PHE A 86 5.77 -16.66 21.81
C PHE A 86 6.84 -15.73 21.21
N LEU A 87 8.02 -15.63 21.84
CA LEU A 87 9.09 -14.75 21.39
C LEU A 87 9.77 -15.17 20.10
N ALA A 88 10.01 -16.47 19.86
CA ALA A 88 10.67 -16.90 18.61
C ALA A 88 9.88 -16.47 17.36
N PRO A 89 8.54 -16.68 17.27
CA PRO A 89 7.73 -16.13 16.18
C PRO A 89 7.87 -14.61 16.00
N ALA A 90 7.84 -13.85 17.10
CA ALA A 90 7.87 -12.40 17.08
C ALA A 90 9.23 -11.87 16.60
N LEU A 91 10.32 -12.40 17.14
CA LEU A 91 11.69 -12.03 16.77
C LEU A 91 12.01 -12.39 15.31
N LEU A 92 11.55 -13.57 14.86
CA LEU A 92 11.65 -13.96 13.45
C LEU A 92 10.89 -13.00 12.53
N SER A 93 9.71 -12.53 12.97
CA SER A 93 8.91 -11.55 12.22
C SER A 93 9.61 -10.19 12.14
N SER A 94 10.19 -9.70 13.23
CA SER A 94 10.97 -8.45 13.24
C SER A 94 12.21 -8.53 12.35
N LEU A 95 12.96 -9.64 12.40
CA LEU A 95 14.11 -9.87 11.52
C LEU A 95 13.69 -9.94 10.05
N THR A 96 12.57 -10.59 9.76
CA THR A 96 12.00 -10.66 8.41
C THR A 96 11.59 -9.28 7.90
N LEU A 97 10.98 -8.46 8.76
CA LEU A 97 10.58 -7.10 8.43
C LEU A 97 11.80 -6.25 8.05
N LEU A 98 12.86 -6.30 8.85
CA LEU A 98 14.12 -5.64 8.52
C LEU A 98 14.71 -6.19 7.21
N GLY A 99 14.60 -7.51 6.97
CA GLY A 99 15.02 -8.18 5.75
C GLY A 99 14.34 -7.71 4.45
N LEU A 100 13.19 -7.04 4.54
CA LEU A 100 12.55 -6.43 3.37
C LEU A 100 13.33 -5.23 2.84
N ARG A 101 14.12 -4.55 3.66
CA ARG A 101 14.94 -3.40 3.26
C ARG A 101 16.44 -3.62 3.40
N ASN A 102 16.88 -4.42 4.37
CA ASN A 102 18.29 -4.68 4.66
C ASN A 102 18.72 -6.06 4.10
N PRO A 103 19.66 -6.12 3.13
CA PRO A 103 20.11 -7.38 2.52
C PRO A 103 20.77 -8.36 3.50
N THR A 104 21.47 -7.85 4.52
CA THR A 104 22.12 -8.66 5.56
C THR A 104 21.05 -9.34 6.42
N ALA A 105 20.07 -8.57 6.91
CA ALA A 105 18.92 -9.09 7.65
C ALA A 105 18.13 -10.14 6.86
N ARG A 106 17.98 -9.92 5.54
CA ARG A 106 17.30 -10.86 4.64
C ARG A 106 18.01 -12.21 4.58
N THR A 107 19.32 -12.19 4.44
CA THR A 107 20.16 -13.39 4.41
C THR A 107 20.08 -14.12 5.75
N GLY A 108 20.11 -13.36 6.85
CA GLY A 108 19.88 -13.84 8.21
C GLY A 108 18.54 -14.56 8.39
N ALA A 109 17.44 -13.86 8.06
CA ALA A 109 16.08 -14.39 8.11
C ALA A 109 15.96 -15.67 7.25
N ALA A 110 16.39 -15.64 5.99
CA ALA A 110 16.33 -16.79 5.09
C ALA A 110 17.07 -18.01 5.66
N ARG A 111 18.25 -17.81 6.24
CA ARG A 111 19.02 -18.87 6.91
C ARG A 111 18.26 -19.51 8.07
N TYR A 112 17.56 -18.74 8.90
CA TYR A 112 16.73 -19.30 9.98
C TYR A 112 15.49 -20.03 9.44
N LEU A 113 14.80 -19.44 8.45
CA LEU A 113 13.63 -20.03 7.82
C LEU A 113 13.94 -21.38 7.16
N LEU A 114 15.07 -21.49 6.45
CA LEU A 114 15.53 -22.76 5.86
C LEU A 114 15.80 -23.84 6.91
N LYS A 115 16.24 -23.45 8.11
CA LYS A 115 16.55 -24.34 9.24
C LYS A 115 15.33 -24.78 10.05
N LEU A 116 14.15 -24.22 9.81
CA LEU A 116 12.93 -24.61 10.53
C LEU A 116 12.63 -26.10 10.33
N LYS A 117 12.15 -26.82 11.34
CA LYS A 117 11.81 -28.25 11.23
C LYS A 117 10.32 -28.45 11.44
N VAL A 118 9.68 -29.36 10.70
CA VAL A 118 8.23 -29.63 10.81
C VAL A 118 7.80 -30.06 12.23
N GLY A 119 8.73 -30.50 13.09
CA GLY A 119 8.46 -30.80 14.51
C GLY A 119 8.73 -29.66 15.50
N GLU A 120 9.07 -28.45 15.04
CA GLU A 120 9.17 -27.26 15.92
C GLU A 120 7.77 -26.78 16.37
N PRO A 121 7.67 -25.91 17.39
CA PRO A 121 6.39 -25.43 17.89
C PRO A 121 5.52 -24.81 16.78
N GLY A 122 4.24 -25.20 16.72
CA GLY A 122 3.28 -24.75 15.71
C GLY A 122 3.28 -23.22 15.47
N PRO A 123 3.24 -22.37 16.52
CA PRO A 123 3.29 -20.91 16.35
C PRO A 123 4.54 -20.40 15.60
N LEU A 124 5.70 -21.05 15.80
CA LEU A 124 6.93 -20.69 15.10
C LEU A 124 6.86 -21.10 13.63
N LEU A 125 6.28 -22.26 13.32
CA LEU A 125 6.10 -22.71 11.94
C LEU A 125 5.08 -21.87 11.17
N VAL A 126 3.99 -21.45 11.83
CA VAL A 126 3.02 -20.50 11.27
C VAL A 126 3.70 -19.16 10.95
N ALA A 127 4.46 -18.59 11.90
CA ALA A 127 5.21 -17.36 11.67
C ALA A 127 6.29 -17.53 10.58
N GLY A 128 6.97 -18.67 10.55
CA GLY A 128 7.94 -19.03 9.52
C GLY A 128 7.32 -19.10 8.13
N ALA A 129 6.14 -19.72 7.99
CA ALA A 129 5.40 -19.76 6.73
C ALA A 129 5.03 -18.34 6.25
N LYS A 130 4.53 -17.49 7.15
CA LYS A 130 4.24 -16.07 6.85
C LYS A 130 5.49 -15.32 6.40
N ALA A 131 6.58 -15.46 7.14
CA ALA A 131 7.85 -14.81 6.83
C ALA A 131 8.42 -15.25 5.47
N ILE A 132 8.38 -16.54 5.16
CA ILE A 132 8.77 -17.07 3.85
C ILE A 132 7.93 -16.41 2.74
N GLY A 133 6.61 -16.42 2.89
CA GLY A 133 5.74 -15.85 1.88
C GLY A 133 6.04 -14.37 1.63
N VAL A 134 6.18 -13.56 2.69
CA VAL A 134 6.45 -12.12 2.55
C VAL A 134 7.79 -11.85 1.85
N LEU A 135 8.84 -12.64 2.16
CA LEU A 135 10.14 -12.52 1.47
C LEU A 135 10.04 -12.95 0.00
N CYS A 136 9.37 -14.06 -0.29
CA CYS A 136 9.23 -14.60 -1.65
C CYS A 136 8.37 -13.73 -2.58
N ASP A 137 7.49 -12.91 -2.04
CA ASP A 137 6.73 -11.93 -2.82
C ASP A 137 7.63 -10.81 -3.37
N ARG A 138 8.74 -10.53 -2.68
CA ARG A 138 9.66 -9.42 -3.02
C ARG A 138 10.91 -9.91 -3.73
N PHE A 139 11.38 -11.07 -3.36
CA PHE A 139 12.67 -11.61 -3.76
C PHE A 139 12.48 -13.01 -4.34
N ASP A 140 13.23 -13.29 -5.40
CA ASP A 140 13.28 -14.63 -5.96
C ASP A 140 14.15 -15.53 -5.07
N LEU A 141 13.49 -16.24 -4.13
CA LEU A 141 14.12 -17.10 -3.13
C LEU A 141 13.61 -18.54 -3.28
N PRO A 142 14.05 -19.29 -4.32
CA PRO A 142 13.50 -20.60 -4.66
C PRO A 142 13.62 -21.62 -3.52
N ASP A 143 14.71 -21.57 -2.75
CA ASP A 143 14.91 -22.46 -1.60
C ASP A 143 13.85 -22.25 -0.51
N LEU A 144 13.44 -21.00 -0.27
CA LEU A 144 12.35 -20.68 0.65
C LEU A 144 11.00 -21.13 0.08
N ARG A 145 10.76 -20.97 -1.23
CA ARG A 145 9.54 -21.49 -1.87
C ARG A 145 9.43 -23.02 -1.67
N MET A 146 10.52 -23.75 -1.87
CA MET A 146 10.59 -25.20 -1.60
C MET A 146 10.39 -25.52 -0.13
N LYS A 147 10.94 -24.69 0.78
CA LYS A 147 10.72 -24.84 2.22
C LYS A 147 9.25 -24.69 2.60
N LEU A 148 8.55 -23.73 2.01
CA LEU A 148 7.12 -23.52 2.25
C LEU A 148 6.28 -24.70 1.80
N VAL A 149 6.60 -25.31 0.65
CA VAL A 149 5.96 -26.54 0.17
C VAL A 149 6.17 -27.69 1.18
N ALA A 150 7.36 -27.81 1.76
CA ALA A 150 7.62 -28.80 2.80
C ALA A 150 6.79 -28.56 4.07
N ILE A 151 6.65 -27.29 4.52
CA ILE A 151 5.81 -26.92 5.67
C ILE A 151 4.31 -27.18 5.37
N ALA A 152 3.87 -26.99 4.14
CA ALA A 152 2.51 -27.32 3.69
C ALA A 152 2.19 -28.82 3.73
N GLY A 153 3.19 -29.68 3.92
CA GLY A 153 3.04 -31.12 4.21
C GLY A 153 2.89 -31.45 5.69
N SER A 154 2.88 -30.46 6.59
CA SER A 154 2.76 -30.68 8.04
C SER A 154 1.48 -31.43 8.42
N SER A 155 1.58 -32.29 9.43
CA SER A 155 0.42 -32.92 10.06
C SER A 155 -0.39 -31.95 10.91
N ASP A 156 0.27 -30.91 11.45
CA ASP A 156 -0.37 -29.83 12.21
C ASP A 156 -1.28 -29.00 11.29
N VAL A 157 -2.57 -28.95 11.64
CA VAL A 157 -3.64 -28.34 10.83
C VAL A 157 -3.40 -26.84 10.62
N PRO A 158 -3.25 -26.00 11.67
CA PRO A 158 -2.90 -24.59 11.53
C PRO A 158 -1.65 -24.33 10.68
N VAL A 159 -0.57 -25.10 10.89
CA VAL A 159 0.68 -24.92 10.13
C VAL A 159 0.48 -25.20 8.65
N ARG A 160 -0.19 -26.32 8.32
CA ARG A 160 -0.49 -26.71 6.95
C ARG A 160 -1.39 -25.69 6.27
N ALA A 161 -2.44 -25.26 6.95
CA ALA A 161 -3.38 -24.29 6.43
C ALA A 161 -2.70 -22.94 6.15
N GLU A 162 -1.88 -22.44 7.07
CA GLU A 162 -1.11 -21.21 6.86
C GLU A 162 -0.18 -21.35 5.65
N ALA A 163 0.65 -22.39 5.59
CA ALA A 163 1.60 -22.57 4.49
C ALA A 163 0.92 -22.69 3.12
N ARG A 164 -0.26 -23.32 3.03
CA ARG A 164 -1.06 -23.38 1.79
C ARG A 164 -1.63 -22.02 1.40
N CYS A 165 -2.10 -21.22 2.36
CA CYS A 165 -2.52 -19.85 2.08
C CYS A 165 -1.36 -19.00 1.56
N GLN A 166 -0.17 -19.13 2.16
CA GLN A 166 1.04 -18.45 1.71
C GLN A 166 1.43 -18.84 0.27
N LEU A 167 1.33 -20.13 -0.09
CA LEU A 167 1.54 -20.59 -1.47
C LEU A 167 0.48 -20.04 -2.43
N ALA A 168 -0.77 -19.92 -2.00
CA ALA A 168 -1.84 -19.35 -2.80
C ALA A 168 -1.62 -17.85 -3.05
N LEU A 169 -1.18 -17.10 -2.03
CA LEU A 169 -0.80 -15.69 -2.14
C LEU A 169 0.37 -15.49 -3.10
N MET A 170 1.41 -16.34 -3.03
CA MET A 170 2.52 -16.29 -3.98
C MET A 170 2.07 -16.60 -5.41
N ARG A 171 1.17 -17.57 -5.61
CA ARG A 171 0.59 -17.85 -6.94
C ARG A 171 -0.21 -16.67 -7.47
N LEU A 172 -0.92 -15.96 -6.60
CA LEU A 172 -1.60 -14.72 -6.97
C LEU A 172 -0.60 -13.65 -7.36
N ALA A 173 0.48 -13.45 -6.60
CA ALA A 173 1.55 -12.52 -6.96
C ALA A 173 2.18 -12.86 -8.32
N ASP A 174 2.47 -14.15 -8.57
CA ASP A 174 2.98 -14.63 -9.85
C ASP A 174 1.95 -14.39 -10.98
N ALA A 175 0.64 -14.54 -10.71
CA ALA A 175 -0.42 -14.25 -11.67
C ALA A 175 -0.48 -12.77 -12.04
N LEU A 176 -0.35 -11.88 -11.05
CA LEU A 176 -0.33 -10.42 -11.26
C LEU A 176 0.88 -9.98 -12.10
N LEU A 177 1.94 -10.79 -12.18
CA LEU A 177 3.13 -10.57 -12.99
C LEU A 177 3.03 -11.10 -14.42
N ALA A 178 1.91 -11.69 -14.82
CA ALA A 178 1.74 -12.25 -16.16
C ALA A 178 2.00 -11.23 -17.28
N ASP A 179 2.60 -11.71 -18.36
CA ASP A 179 3.01 -10.92 -19.54
C ASP A 179 1.91 -10.77 -20.60
N SER A 180 0.82 -11.51 -20.45
CA SER A 180 -0.26 -11.63 -21.43
C SER A 180 -1.61 -11.83 -20.73
N GLY A 181 -2.71 -11.46 -21.39
CA GLY A 181 -4.07 -11.63 -20.85
C GLY A 181 -4.45 -13.10 -20.63
N ASP A 182 -4.07 -13.99 -21.55
CA ASP A 182 -4.28 -15.43 -21.41
C ASP A 182 -3.43 -16.00 -20.27
N GLY A 183 -2.17 -15.58 -20.17
CA GLY A 183 -1.28 -15.94 -19.06
C GLY A 183 -1.82 -15.50 -17.71
N LEU A 184 -2.35 -14.27 -17.62
CA LEU A 184 -3.01 -13.73 -16.43
C LEU A 184 -4.22 -14.58 -16.05
N THR A 185 -5.12 -14.85 -16.99
CA THR A 185 -6.35 -15.62 -16.73
C THR A 185 -6.06 -17.04 -16.25
N ASN A 186 -5.11 -17.73 -16.88
CA ASN A 186 -4.68 -19.06 -16.48
C ASN A 186 -4.03 -19.06 -15.08
N SER A 187 -3.20 -18.07 -14.80
CA SER A 187 -2.51 -17.96 -13.51
C SER A 187 -3.46 -17.59 -12.37
N LEU A 188 -4.43 -16.70 -12.62
CA LEU A 188 -5.50 -16.37 -11.66
C LEU A 188 -6.38 -17.60 -11.37
N SER A 189 -6.66 -18.43 -12.38
CA SER A 189 -7.37 -19.69 -12.19
C SER A 189 -6.58 -20.67 -11.32
N ALA A 190 -5.26 -20.76 -11.51
CA ALA A 190 -4.38 -21.59 -10.69
C ALA A 190 -4.22 -21.06 -9.25
N ALA A 191 -4.24 -19.74 -9.06
CA ALA A 191 -4.25 -19.10 -7.75
C ALA A 191 -5.58 -19.38 -7.02
N ARG A 192 -6.71 -19.28 -7.72
CA ARG A 192 -8.04 -19.59 -7.17
C ARG A 192 -8.09 -21.02 -6.63
N GLU A 193 -7.60 -21.97 -7.40
CA GLU A 193 -7.57 -23.37 -6.99
C GLU A 193 -6.67 -23.58 -5.77
N ALA A 194 -5.55 -22.86 -5.68
CA ALA A 194 -4.69 -22.91 -4.51
C ALA A 194 -5.39 -22.34 -3.25
N PHE A 195 -6.18 -21.26 -3.38
CA PHE A 195 -6.99 -20.74 -2.28
C PHE A 195 -8.10 -21.71 -1.86
N ARG A 196 -8.75 -22.42 -2.80
CA ARG A 196 -9.70 -23.49 -2.48
C ARG A 196 -9.04 -24.59 -1.63
N VAL A 197 -7.84 -25.03 -2.02
CA VAL A 197 -7.08 -26.03 -1.24
C VAL A 197 -6.69 -25.50 0.14
N ALA A 198 -6.34 -24.21 0.26
CA ALA A 198 -6.04 -23.57 1.54
C ALA A 198 -7.29 -23.48 2.45
N GLU A 199 -8.44 -23.10 1.88
CA GLU A 199 -9.75 -23.07 2.55
C GLU A 199 -10.13 -24.44 3.11
N GLU A 200 -9.95 -25.51 2.34
CA GLU A 200 -10.26 -26.89 2.77
C GLU A 200 -9.29 -27.47 3.80
N SER A 201 -8.20 -26.76 4.12
CA SER A 201 -7.15 -27.27 5.01
C SER A 201 -7.49 -27.18 6.48
N GLU A 202 -8.45 -26.34 6.84
CA GLU A 202 -8.90 -26.03 8.19
C GLU A 202 -10.39 -25.68 8.16
N GLU A 203 -11.09 -25.84 9.28
CA GLU A 203 -12.55 -25.67 9.33
C GLU A 203 -13.00 -24.25 8.94
N VAL A 204 -12.20 -23.24 9.26
CA VAL A 204 -12.53 -21.83 9.05
C VAL A 204 -11.31 -21.03 8.58
N ARG A 205 -11.30 -20.60 7.31
CA ARG A 205 -10.25 -19.76 6.70
C ARG A 205 -10.83 -18.61 5.86
N PRO A 206 -11.38 -17.58 6.53
CA PRO A 206 -12.09 -16.49 5.87
C PRO A 206 -11.20 -15.68 4.91
N ASP A 207 -9.89 -15.61 5.18
CA ASP A 207 -8.90 -14.99 4.29
C ASP A 207 -8.77 -15.76 2.96
N ALA A 208 -8.65 -17.09 3.02
CA ALA A 208 -8.58 -17.92 1.81
C ALA A 208 -9.91 -17.91 1.04
N THR A 209 -11.04 -17.98 1.74
CA THR A 209 -12.39 -17.85 1.15
C THR A 209 -12.55 -16.50 0.46
N LEU A 210 -12.12 -15.39 1.10
CA LEU A 210 -12.15 -14.06 0.50
C LEU A 210 -11.42 -14.05 -0.84
N PHE A 211 -10.14 -14.43 -0.85
CA PHE A 211 -9.35 -14.39 -2.08
C PHE A 211 -9.90 -15.31 -3.17
N ARG A 212 -10.40 -16.50 -2.81
CA ARG A 212 -11.06 -17.38 -3.77
C ARG A 212 -12.28 -16.70 -4.40
N LEU A 213 -13.14 -16.08 -3.60
CA LEU A 213 -14.33 -15.39 -4.09
C LEU A 213 -13.96 -14.18 -4.96
N LEU A 214 -12.95 -13.39 -4.56
CA LEU A 214 -12.47 -12.29 -5.40
C LEU A 214 -11.95 -12.78 -6.75
N LEU A 215 -11.19 -13.88 -6.76
CA LEU A 215 -10.70 -14.49 -7.99
C LEU A 215 -11.83 -15.09 -8.83
N ASP A 216 -12.85 -15.68 -8.20
CA ASP A 216 -14.06 -16.12 -8.90
C ASP A 216 -14.73 -14.94 -9.61
N ALA A 217 -14.91 -13.81 -8.93
CA ALA A 217 -15.46 -12.60 -9.55
C ALA A 217 -14.62 -12.12 -10.74
N VAL A 218 -13.31 -11.98 -10.56
CA VAL A 218 -12.39 -11.57 -11.65
C VAL A 218 -12.49 -12.53 -12.85
N LEU A 219 -12.50 -13.84 -12.61
CA LEU A 219 -12.60 -14.84 -13.67
C LEU A 219 -13.97 -14.85 -14.36
N GLN A 220 -15.06 -14.50 -13.66
CA GLN A 220 -16.34 -14.25 -14.33
C GLN A 220 -16.21 -13.09 -15.31
N PHE A 221 -15.48 -12.03 -14.93
CA PHE A 221 -15.29 -10.91 -15.84
C PHE A 221 -14.49 -11.29 -17.10
N ALA A 222 -13.52 -12.21 -17.01
CA ALA A 222 -12.80 -12.71 -18.18
C ALA A 222 -13.72 -13.47 -19.17
N ALA A 223 -14.83 -14.04 -18.70
CA ALA A 223 -15.76 -14.80 -19.52
C ALA A 223 -16.79 -13.94 -20.29
N LEU A 224 -16.81 -12.62 -20.07
CA LEU A 224 -17.89 -11.75 -20.52
C LEU A 224 -17.96 -11.54 -22.03
N GLU A 225 -16.85 -11.74 -22.75
CA GLU A 225 -16.88 -11.76 -24.22
C GLU A 225 -17.66 -12.95 -24.79
N ARG A 226 -17.78 -14.04 -24.03
CA ARG A 226 -18.45 -15.26 -24.48
C ARG A 226 -19.94 -15.28 -24.11
N ASP A 227 -20.26 -14.93 -22.87
CA ASP A 227 -21.63 -14.94 -22.35
C ASP A 227 -21.83 -13.87 -21.27
N ARG A 228 -22.38 -12.73 -21.69
CA ARG A 228 -22.61 -11.56 -20.82
C ARG A 228 -23.58 -11.85 -19.68
N SER A 229 -24.66 -12.55 -20.01
CA SER A 229 -25.73 -12.82 -19.05
C SER A 229 -25.24 -13.82 -17.98
N ALA A 230 -24.57 -14.90 -18.40
CA ALA A 230 -24.06 -15.89 -17.47
C ALA A 230 -23.02 -15.30 -16.50
N ALA A 231 -22.08 -14.49 -17.00
CA ALA A 231 -21.08 -13.91 -16.11
C ALA A 231 -21.64 -12.79 -15.23
N ALA A 232 -22.63 -12.00 -15.67
CA ALA A 232 -23.34 -11.08 -14.77
C ALA A 232 -24.03 -11.82 -13.62
N VAL A 233 -24.69 -12.95 -13.90
CA VAL A 233 -25.26 -13.83 -12.86
C VAL A 233 -24.17 -14.40 -11.94
N GLY A 234 -23.04 -14.82 -12.50
CA GLY A 234 -21.88 -15.28 -11.75
C GLY A 234 -21.33 -14.24 -10.79
N VAL A 235 -21.12 -13.00 -11.25
CA VAL A 235 -20.64 -11.89 -10.42
C VAL A 235 -21.64 -11.56 -9.31
N LYS A 236 -22.95 -11.49 -9.61
CA LYS A 236 -23.99 -11.27 -8.58
C LYS A 236 -23.96 -12.35 -7.50
N LYS A 237 -23.76 -13.62 -7.88
CA LYS A 237 -23.63 -14.73 -6.92
C LYS A 237 -22.40 -14.55 -6.02
N VAL A 238 -21.26 -14.20 -6.59
CA VAL A 238 -20.02 -13.98 -5.83
C VAL A 238 -20.18 -12.78 -4.88
N ALA A 239 -20.79 -11.69 -5.33
CA ALA A 239 -21.04 -10.53 -4.50
C ALA A 239 -21.97 -10.85 -3.31
N ALA A 240 -23.01 -11.65 -3.53
CA ALA A 240 -23.88 -12.14 -2.46
C ALA A 240 -23.10 -12.98 -1.43
N GLN A 241 -22.18 -13.84 -1.87
CA GLN A 241 -21.31 -14.63 -0.98
C GLN A 241 -20.34 -13.75 -0.18
N LEU A 242 -19.73 -12.75 -0.82
CA LEU A 242 -18.87 -11.78 -0.14
C LEU A 242 -19.65 -10.96 0.89
N ARG A 243 -20.89 -10.57 0.58
CA ARG A 243 -21.75 -9.85 1.52
C ARG A 243 -22.18 -10.72 2.70
N ASP A 244 -22.51 -11.98 2.46
CA ASP A 244 -22.83 -12.92 3.54
C ASP A 244 -21.63 -13.11 4.47
N MET A 245 -20.44 -13.31 3.89
CA MET A 245 -19.18 -13.40 4.62
C MET A 245 -18.85 -12.11 5.39
N GLY A 246 -19.03 -10.93 4.80
CA GLY A 246 -18.82 -9.63 5.46
C GLY A 246 -19.92 -9.22 6.45
N GLY A 247 -21.06 -9.92 6.45
CA GLY A 247 -22.23 -9.65 7.28
C GLY A 247 -22.29 -10.50 8.54
N ARG A 248 -23.27 -11.40 8.62
CA ARG A 248 -23.51 -12.22 9.83
C ARG A 248 -22.39 -13.21 10.11
N LEU A 249 -21.80 -13.79 9.07
CA LEU A 249 -20.65 -14.68 9.22
C LEU A 249 -19.42 -13.92 9.74
N ALA A 250 -19.24 -12.65 9.38
CA ALA A 250 -18.17 -11.84 9.96
C ALA A 250 -18.32 -11.72 11.48
N GLU A 251 -19.53 -11.48 11.98
CA GLU A 251 -19.76 -11.43 13.43
C GLU A 251 -19.48 -12.77 14.13
N GLU A 252 -19.72 -13.92 13.49
CA GLU A 252 -19.49 -15.23 14.11
C GLU A 252 -18.04 -15.72 13.95
N ILE A 253 -17.50 -15.65 12.74
CA ILE A 253 -16.14 -16.08 12.39
C ILE A 253 -15.12 -15.16 13.07
N PHE A 254 -15.33 -13.85 13.06
CA PHE A 254 -14.38 -12.88 13.61
C PHE A 254 -14.63 -12.53 15.09
N ARG A 255 -15.70 -13.04 15.72
CA ARG A 255 -15.81 -12.99 17.19
C ARG A 255 -14.88 -13.97 17.87
N MET A 256 -14.66 -15.13 17.26
CA MET A 256 -13.77 -16.18 17.77
C MET A 256 -12.30 -15.78 17.58
N ASP A 257 -11.99 -15.12 16.46
CA ASP A 257 -10.69 -14.51 16.19
C ASP A 257 -10.82 -12.98 16.22
N ARG A 258 -10.68 -12.38 17.42
CA ARG A 258 -10.74 -10.92 17.63
C ARG A 258 -9.56 -10.15 17.01
N SER A 259 -8.91 -10.70 15.99
CA SER A 259 -7.85 -10.00 15.29
C SER A 259 -8.45 -8.88 14.44
N PRO A 260 -7.99 -7.63 14.54
CA PRO A 260 -8.50 -6.56 13.69
C PRO A 260 -8.30 -6.78 12.18
N ALA A 261 -7.39 -7.69 11.77
CA ALA A 261 -7.28 -8.14 10.37
C ALA A 261 -8.58 -8.79 9.89
N ALA A 262 -9.23 -9.56 10.76
CA ALA A 262 -10.49 -10.20 10.50
C ALA A 262 -11.64 -9.18 10.31
N SER A 263 -11.69 -8.13 11.15
CA SER A 263 -12.62 -7.00 10.97
C SER A 263 -12.35 -6.20 9.68
N GLN A 264 -11.09 -6.00 9.32
CA GLN A 264 -10.72 -5.33 8.07
C GLN A 264 -11.14 -6.17 6.86
N VAL A 265 -10.87 -7.48 6.88
CA VAL A 265 -11.34 -8.44 5.87
C VAL A 265 -12.85 -8.31 5.72
N ALA A 266 -13.63 -8.34 6.81
CA ALA A 266 -15.08 -8.17 6.77
C ALA A 266 -15.52 -6.86 6.09
N SER A 267 -14.91 -5.73 6.49
CA SER A 267 -15.21 -4.42 5.90
C SER A 267 -14.89 -4.37 4.41
N GLN A 268 -13.76 -4.94 4.00
CA GLN A 268 -13.37 -5.02 2.59
C GLN A 268 -14.30 -5.93 1.79
N CYS A 269 -14.80 -7.03 2.37
CA CYS A 269 -15.80 -7.88 1.73
C CYS A 269 -17.05 -7.08 1.34
N ALA A 270 -17.53 -6.21 2.22
CA ALA A 270 -18.70 -5.37 1.97
C ALA A 270 -18.45 -4.32 0.87
N VAL A 271 -17.28 -3.68 0.89
CA VAL A 271 -16.87 -2.71 -0.15
C VAL A 271 -16.77 -3.40 -1.51
N VAL A 272 -16.06 -4.52 -1.59
CA VAL A 272 -15.87 -5.25 -2.85
C VAL A 272 -17.18 -5.84 -3.34
N ALA A 273 -18.01 -6.42 -2.46
CA ALA A 273 -19.34 -6.91 -2.85
C ALA A 273 -20.18 -5.82 -3.49
N SER A 274 -20.19 -4.61 -2.91
CA SER A 274 -20.95 -3.48 -3.46
C SER A 274 -20.41 -3.05 -4.82
N ALA A 275 -19.08 -2.98 -4.98
CA ALA A 275 -18.46 -2.67 -6.27
C ALA A 275 -18.78 -3.73 -7.35
N LEU A 276 -18.77 -5.01 -6.98
CA LEU A 276 -19.09 -6.11 -7.88
C LEU A 276 -20.56 -6.09 -8.32
N GLU A 277 -21.49 -5.70 -7.46
CA GLU A 277 -22.90 -5.57 -7.83
C GLU A 277 -23.15 -4.42 -8.80
N THR A 278 -22.54 -3.27 -8.54
CA THR A 278 -22.55 -2.15 -9.48
C THR A 278 -21.98 -2.59 -10.82
N ALA A 279 -20.81 -3.24 -10.82
CA ALA A 279 -20.18 -3.75 -12.03
C ALA A 279 -21.06 -4.79 -12.74
N ALA A 280 -21.75 -5.69 -12.04
CA ALA A 280 -22.64 -6.67 -12.66
C ALA A 280 -23.87 -6.02 -13.32
N ALA A 281 -24.45 -4.98 -12.70
CA ALA A 281 -25.55 -4.22 -13.28
C ALA A 281 -25.12 -3.43 -14.53
N GLU A 282 -23.92 -2.87 -14.51
CA GLU A 282 -23.32 -2.20 -15.67
C GLU A 282 -23.01 -3.18 -16.80
N VAL A 283 -22.48 -4.37 -16.49
CA VAL A 283 -22.20 -5.41 -17.50
C VAL A 283 -23.46 -5.84 -18.24
N GLU A 284 -24.57 -5.96 -17.51
CA GLU A 284 -25.87 -6.35 -18.08
C GLU A 284 -26.43 -5.26 -19.01
N SER A 285 -26.05 -4.00 -18.82
CA SER A 285 -26.62 -2.83 -19.51
C SER A 285 -25.67 -2.14 -20.51
N SER A 286 -24.36 -2.37 -20.44
CA SER A 286 -23.35 -1.58 -21.15
C SER A 286 -22.85 -2.22 -22.46
N VAL A 287 -22.63 -1.37 -23.46
CA VAL A 287 -22.17 -1.75 -24.82
C VAL A 287 -20.63 -1.80 -24.91
N ARG A 288 -19.89 -1.11 -24.02
CA ARG A 288 -18.41 -1.04 -24.00
C ARG A 288 -17.83 -1.48 -22.65
N TRP A 289 -16.59 -1.99 -22.68
CA TRP A 289 -16.06 -2.85 -21.63
C TRP A 289 -14.72 -2.35 -21.03
N THR A 290 -14.73 -2.04 -19.72
CA THR A 290 -13.58 -1.58 -18.90
C THR A 290 -13.46 -2.25 -17.52
N ASN A 291 -14.41 -3.12 -17.12
CA ASN A 291 -14.57 -3.53 -15.71
C ASN A 291 -13.77 -4.77 -15.27
N PHE A 292 -13.29 -5.62 -16.20
CA PHE A 292 -12.37 -6.72 -15.85
C PHE A 292 -11.07 -6.16 -15.26
N ASP A 293 -10.46 -5.21 -15.96
CA ASP A 293 -9.20 -4.59 -15.55
C ASP A 293 -9.34 -3.93 -14.17
N CYS A 294 -10.37 -3.10 -13.97
CA CYS A 294 -10.67 -2.46 -12.67
C CYS A 294 -10.84 -3.49 -11.54
N SER A 295 -11.52 -4.62 -11.81
CA SER A 295 -11.67 -5.69 -10.82
C SER A 295 -10.34 -6.35 -10.47
N VAL A 296 -9.43 -6.51 -11.44
CA VAL A 296 -8.07 -7.02 -11.17
C VAL A 296 -7.23 -6.00 -10.39
N VAL A 297 -7.37 -4.70 -10.66
CA VAL A 297 -6.71 -3.64 -9.88
C VAL A 297 -7.20 -3.66 -8.43
N ARG A 298 -8.51 -3.71 -8.20
CA ARG A 298 -9.08 -3.84 -6.85
C ARG A 298 -8.66 -5.12 -6.15
N LEU A 299 -8.53 -6.23 -6.88
CA LEU A 299 -7.98 -7.47 -6.35
C LEU A 299 -6.51 -7.29 -5.93
N ALA A 300 -5.69 -6.59 -6.73
CA ALA A 300 -4.30 -6.31 -6.39
C ALA A 300 -4.19 -5.37 -5.17
N GLU A 301 -5.06 -4.36 -5.06
CA GLU A 301 -5.17 -3.52 -3.87
C GLU A 301 -5.54 -4.37 -2.65
N CYS A 302 -6.60 -5.17 -2.72
CA CYS A 302 -7.02 -6.05 -1.63
C CYS A 302 -5.93 -7.05 -1.24
N TYR A 303 -5.19 -7.60 -2.22
CA TYR A 303 -3.99 -8.39 -1.97
C TYR A 303 -2.98 -7.59 -1.14
N GLY A 304 -2.67 -6.36 -1.57
CA GLY A 304 -1.76 -5.48 -0.84
C GLY A 304 -2.21 -5.19 0.59
N GLU A 305 -3.51 -4.92 0.77
CA GLU A 305 -4.14 -4.69 2.06
C GLU A 305 -3.96 -5.89 2.99
N VAL A 306 -4.44 -7.08 2.60
CA VAL A 306 -4.40 -8.26 3.47
C VAL A 306 -2.96 -8.73 3.71
N ARG A 307 -2.10 -8.60 2.69
CA ARG A 307 -0.73 -9.09 2.74
C ARG A 307 0.20 -8.20 3.55
N TYR A 308 0.05 -6.89 3.41
CA TYR A 308 1.02 -5.91 3.87
C TYR A 308 0.45 -4.87 4.84
N ARG A 309 -0.88 -4.84 5.02
CA ARG A 309 -1.53 -4.10 6.10
C ARG A 309 -2.07 -5.05 7.15
N PRO A 310 -1.22 -5.58 8.04
CA PRO A 310 -1.70 -6.27 9.23
C PRO A 310 -2.21 -5.20 10.22
N ALA A 311 -3.32 -4.53 9.90
CA ALA A 311 -4.04 -3.71 10.88
C ALA A 311 -4.73 -4.69 11.84
N ALA A 312 -3.98 -5.17 12.84
CA ALA A 312 -4.47 -6.21 13.74
C ALA A 312 -3.87 -6.20 15.16
N LEU A 313 -3.32 -5.08 15.60
CA LEU A 313 -3.05 -4.86 17.01
C LEU A 313 -3.55 -3.46 17.36
N VAL A 314 -4.58 -3.38 18.20
CA VAL A 314 -5.01 -2.10 18.78
C VAL A 314 -3.79 -1.46 19.44
N GLY A 315 -3.43 -0.23 19.01
CA GLY A 315 -2.19 0.45 19.43
C GLY A 315 -1.04 0.42 18.41
N ASN A 316 -1.17 -0.27 17.27
CA ASN A 316 -0.17 -0.31 16.21
C ASN A 316 -0.57 0.42 14.92
N ASP A 317 -1.66 1.19 14.90
CA ASP A 317 -2.04 2.05 13.75
C ASP A 317 -0.89 2.97 13.33
N GLN A 318 -0.10 3.35 14.32
CA GLN A 318 1.12 4.12 14.23
C GLN A 318 2.28 3.33 13.63
N ALA A 319 2.60 2.15 14.17
CA ALA A 319 3.57 1.20 13.59
C ALA A 319 3.22 0.84 12.14
N PHE A 320 1.94 0.87 11.81
CA PHE A 320 1.41 0.66 10.48
C PHE A 320 1.56 1.88 9.57
N ALA A 321 1.20 3.09 10.00
CA ALA A 321 1.46 4.31 9.24
C ALA A 321 2.97 4.46 8.93
N ALA A 322 3.78 4.11 9.91
CA ALA A 322 5.19 3.83 9.80
C ALA A 322 5.48 2.81 8.68
N LEU A 323 5.07 1.55 8.82
CA LEU A 323 5.28 0.52 7.81
C LEU A 323 4.86 0.98 6.42
N SER A 324 3.68 1.59 6.29
CA SER A 324 3.12 2.19 5.07
C SER A 324 4.03 3.25 4.43
N SER A 325 4.66 4.11 5.22
CA SER A 325 5.58 5.14 4.72
C SER A 325 6.86 4.57 4.09
N VAL A 326 7.31 3.40 4.59
CA VAL A 326 8.40 2.61 3.97
C VAL A 326 7.84 1.70 2.86
N ALA A 327 6.59 1.29 3.01
CA ALA A 327 5.87 0.38 2.14
C ALA A 327 5.45 0.98 0.81
N ASP A 328 5.26 2.29 0.69
CA ASP A 328 4.88 2.87 -0.60
C ASP A 328 5.94 2.64 -1.68
N ARG A 329 7.19 2.33 -1.26
CA ARG A 329 8.28 1.89 -2.14
C ARG A 329 8.50 0.36 -2.17
N VAL A 330 8.06 -0.36 -1.13
CA VAL A 330 8.41 -1.78 -0.92
C VAL A 330 7.22 -2.73 -0.90
N LEU A 331 5.97 -2.32 -0.68
CA LEU A 331 4.81 -3.21 -0.46
C LEU A 331 3.65 -3.07 -1.46
N LYS A 332 3.71 -2.19 -2.47
CA LYS A 332 2.77 -2.28 -3.60
C LYS A 332 2.98 -3.62 -4.34
N PRO A 333 1.93 -4.39 -4.66
CA PRO A 333 2.09 -5.61 -5.46
C PRO A 333 2.81 -5.26 -6.76
N ARG A 334 3.76 -6.12 -7.15
CA ARG A 334 4.41 -5.95 -8.45
C ARG A 334 3.38 -6.32 -9.52
N LEU A 335 3.07 -5.35 -10.37
CA LEU A 335 2.17 -5.55 -11.49
C LEU A 335 3.00 -5.87 -12.72
N GLY A 336 2.63 -6.96 -13.39
CA GLY A 336 3.15 -7.30 -14.71
C GLY A 336 2.73 -6.26 -15.74
N PRO A 337 3.30 -6.31 -16.96
CA PRO A 337 3.09 -5.28 -17.97
C PRO A 337 1.61 -5.06 -18.29
N VAL A 338 0.80 -6.13 -18.32
CA VAL A 338 -0.64 -6.04 -18.58
C VAL A 338 -1.33 -5.15 -17.54
N LEU A 339 -1.07 -5.37 -16.25
CA LEU A 339 -1.75 -4.65 -15.18
C LEU A 339 -1.13 -3.28 -14.91
N ALA A 340 0.18 -3.13 -15.03
CA ALA A 340 0.86 -1.86 -14.88
C ALA A 340 0.33 -0.82 -15.89
N LEU A 341 0.15 -1.23 -17.15
CA LEU A 341 -0.45 -0.40 -18.19
C LEU A 341 -1.87 0.04 -17.83
N LYS A 342 -2.68 -0.89 -17.29
CA LYS A 342 -4.08 -0.61 -16.90
C LYS A 342 -4.21 0.29 -15.69
N VAL A 343 -3.44 0.04 -14.63
CA VAL A 343 -3.38 0.93 -13.47
C VAL A 343 -2.90 2.32 -13.89
N GLY A 344 -1.91 2.40 -14.79
CA GLY A 344 -1.48 3.65 -15.39
C GLY A 344 -2.63 4.39 -16.06
N ARG A 345 -3.43 3.69 -16.88
CA ARG A 345 -4.61 4.25 -17.56
C ARG A 345 -5.70 4.74 -16.60
N GLU A 346 -6.09 3.94 -15.63
CA GLU A 346 -7.14 4.31 -14.66
C GLU A 346 -6.70 5.47 -13.76
N SER A 347 -5.44 5.44 -13.33
CA SER A 347 -4.85 6.55 -12.57
C SER A 347 -4.82 7.83 -13.41
N PHE A 348 -4.51 7.73 -14.71
CA PHE A 348 -4.54 8.88 -15.62
C PHE A 348 -5.97 9.40 -15.86
N GLU A 349 -6.96 8.50 -15.99
CA GLU A 349 -8.37 8.86 -16.06
C GLU A 349 -8.87 9.55 -14.78
N GLN A 350 -8.42 9.09 -13.61
CA GLN A 350 -8.75 9.70 -12.34
C GLN A 350 -8.08 11.07 -12.19
N VAL A 351 -6.86 11.25 -12.70
CA VAL A 351 -6.19 12.57 -12.77
C VAL A 351 -7.01 13.53 -13.62
N ILE A 352 -7.49 13.10 -14.80
CA ILE A 352 -8.37 13.91 -15.66
C ILE A 352 -9.64 14.32 -14.90
N ARG A 353 -10.32 13.36 -14.25
CA ARG A 353 -11.55 13.63 -13.48
C ARG A 353 -11.30 14.58 -12.32
N ASN A 354 -10.22 14.40 -11.57
CA ASN A 354 -9.86 15.27 -10.47
C ASN A 354 -9.57 16.69 -10.97
N TYR A 355 -8.79 16.82 -12.05
CA TYR A 355 -8.47 18.10 -12.67
C TYR A 355 -9.75 18.83 -13.17
N GLU A 356 -10.64 18.11 -13.85
CA GLU A 356 -11.95 18.61 -14.29
C GLU A 356 -12.81 19.06 -13.10
N SER A 357 -12.92 18.25 -12.05
CA SER A 357 -13.70 18.59 -10.85
C SER A 357 -13.14 19.78 -10.07
N SER A 358 -11.84 20.05 -10.18
CA SER A 358 -11.18 21.19 -9.52
C SER A 358 -11.32 22.51 -10.29
N GLY A 359 -12.05 22.51 -11.42
CA GLY A 359 -12.17 23.69 -12.28
C GLY A 359 -10.89 23.99 -13.05
N GLY A 360 -10.14 22.93 -13.42
CA GLY A 360 -8.91 23.06 -14.21
C GLY A 360 -9.12 23.77 -15.54
N GLN A 361 -8.04 24.33 -16.10
CA GLN A 361 -8.11 25.07 -17.36
C GLN A 361 -8.50 24.14 -18.51
N GLN A 362 -9.46 24.57 -19.34
CA GLN A 362 -10.01 23.74 -20.42
C GLN A 362 -8.93 23.25 -21.40
N GLU A 363 -7.97 24.10 -21.74
CA GLU A 363 -6.85 23.75 -22.64
C GLU A 363 -5.98 22.62 -22.09
N ILE A 364 -5.75 22.61 -20.76
CA ILE A 364 -4.98 21.55 -20.09
C ILE A 364 -5.81 20.26 -20.01
N LEU A 365 -7.11 20.38 -19.74
CA LEU A 365 -8.02 19.24 -19.71
C LEU A 365 -8.13 18.57 -21.08
N ASP A 366 -8.23 19.36 -22.15
CA ASP A 366 -8.25 18.87 -23.53
C ASP A 366 -6.93 18.16 -23.89
N GLY A 367 -5.79 18.68 -23.42
CA GLY A 367 -4.49 18.03 -23.57
C GLY A 367 -4.36 16.73 -22.82
N LEU A 368 -4.88 16.64 -21.60
CA LEU A 368 -4.90 15.39 -20.83
C LEU A 368 -5.81 14.35 -21.50
N LYS A 369 -7.00 14.75 -22.00
CA LYS A 369 -7.91 13.87 -22.75
C LYS A 369 -7.27 13.37 -24.04
N ALA A 370 -6.61 14.24 -24.80
CA ALA A 370 -5.87 13.86 -26.01
C ALA A 370 -4.70 12.93 -25.73
N LEU A 371 -3.94 13.15 -24.64
CA LEU A 371 -2.87 12.25 -24.19
C LEU A 371 -3.42 10.85 -23.83
N GLN A 372 -4.59 10.80 -23.20
CA GLN A 372 -5.25 9.55 -22.85
C GLN A 372 -5.68 8.79 -24.10
N GLU A 373 -6.29 9.49 -25.06
CA GLU A 373 -6.69 8.91 -26.35
C GLU A 373 -5.49 8.40 -27.14
N ALA A 374 -4.42 9.18 -27.22
CA ALA A 374 -3.17 8.82 -27.87
C ALA A 374 -2.53 7.57 -27.23
N SER A 375 -2.56 7.47 -25.90
CA SER A 375 -2.11 6.25 -25.20
C SER A 375 -2.97 5.04 -25.53
N ILE A 376 -4.31 5.18 -25.54
CA ILE A 376 -5.23 4.10 -25.89
C ILE A 376 -5.02 3.67 -27.35
N GLU A 377 -4.72 4.60 -28.25
CA GLU A 377 -4.45 4.32 -29.65
C GLU A 377 -3.13 3.57 -29.85
N ALA A 378 -2.06 3.99 -29.18
CA ALA A 378 -0.76 3.33 -29.24
C ALA A 378 -0.84 1.85 -28.82
N GLU A 379 -1.77 1.50 -27.91
CA GLU A 379 -2.03 0.11 -27.50
C GLU A 379 -2.76 -0.70 -28.58
N ARG A 380 -3.69 -0.09 -29.33
CA ARG A 380 -4.42 -0.78 -30.41
C ARG A 380 -3.50 -1.17 -31.56
N VAL A 381 -2.43 -0.42 -31.75
CA VAL A 381 -1.41 -0.68 -32.77
C VAL A 381 -0.35 -1.61 -32.17
N LYS A 382 -0.28 -2.87 -32.63
CA LYS A 382 0.78 -3.82 -32.24
C LYS A 382 2.15 -3.14 -32.39
N GLY A 383 2.85 -2.89 -31.28
CA GLY A 383 4.18 -2.27 -31.25
C GLY A 383 4.30 -0.93 -30.54
N PHE A 384 3.29 -0.47 -29.81
CA PHE A 384 3.35 0.73 -28.95
C PHE A 384 3.79 1.99 -29.71
N ARG A 385 3.34 2.14 -30.96
CA ARG A 385 3.59 3.34 -31.75
C ARG A 385 2.31 4.14 -31.84
N LEU A 386 2.39 5.44 -31.57
CA LEU A 386 1.35 6.35 -31.98
C LEU A 386 1.12 6.22 -33.48
N SER A 387 -0.13 6.23 -33.91
CA SER A 387 -0.42 6.41 -35.33
C SER A 387 0.11 7.78 -35.77
N SER A 388 0.22 7.99 -37.08
CA SER A 388 0.52 9.31 -37.61
C SER A 388 -0.48 10.37 -37.13
N GLU A 389 -1.71 9.97 -36.84
CA GLU A 389 -2.81 10.83 -36.38
C GLU A 389 -2.66 11.17 -34.89
N GLY A 390 -2.43 10.17 -34.03
CA GLY A 390 -2.16 10.37 -32.59
C GLY A 390 -0.86 11.13 -32.32
N ALA A 391 0.17 10.93 -33.15
CA ALA A 391 1.38 11.74 -33.10
C ALA A 391 1.07 13.20 -33.47
N ALA A 392 0.34 13.45 -34.56
CA ALA A 392 -0.03 14.79 -35.00
C ALA A 392 -0.84 15.55 -33.93
N LEU A 393 -1.80 14.88 -33.28
CA LEU A 393 -2.59 15.44 -32.18
C LEU A 393 -1.71 15.84 -30.99
N LEU A 394 -0.78 14.97 -30.58
CA LEU A 394 0.17 15.27 -29.51
C LEU A 394 1.05 16.49 -29.84
N TYR A 395 1.51 16.60 -31.09
CA TYR A 395 2.27 17.75 -31.58
C TYR A 395 1.44 19.04 -31.59
N GLU A 396 0.18 18.99 -31.99
CA GLU A 396 -0.73 20.14 -32.00
C GLU A 396 -1.00 20.64 -30.57
N GLN A 397 -1.29 19.72 -29.64
CA GLN A 397 -1.49 20.00 -28.23
C GLN A 397 -0.25 20.63 -27.58
N ALA A 398 0.93 20.08 -27.84
CA ALA A 398 2.19 20.64 -27.34
C ALA A 398 2.43 22.06 -27.86
N LYS A 399 2.13 22.29 -29.15
CA LYS A 399 2.20 23.62 -29.77
C LYS A 399 1.26 24.61 -29.11
N THR A 400 0.01 24.23 -28.83
CA THR A 400 -0.96 25.08 -28.11
C THR A 400 -0.48 25.41 -26.70
N ALA A 401 0.10 24.44 -25.98
CA ALA A 401 0.68 24.63 -24.66
C ALA A 401 2.06 25.31 -24.65
N ASN A 402 2.54 25.79 -25.80
CA ASN A 402 3.85 26.39 -26.03
C ASN A 402 5.01 25.57 -25.42
N CYS A 403 5.01 24.27 -25.69
CA CYS A 403 6.08 23.36 -25.27
C CYS A 403 6.29 22.26 -26.33
N THR A 404 7.34 21.45 -26.18
CA THR A 404 7.54 20.25 -26.99
C THR A 404 6.68 19.09 -26.49
N PRO A 405 6.36 18.07 -27.31
CA PRO A 405 5.67 16.87 -26.85
C PRO A 405 6.35 16.21 -25.66
N ASP A 406 7.69 16.16 -25.65
CA ASP A 406 8.47 15.60 -24.53
C ASP A 406 8.31 16.43 -23.26
N GLU A 407 8.29 17.76 -23.36
CA GLU A 407 8.05 18.65 -22.23
C GLU A 407 6.61 18.56 -21.73
N LEU A 408 5.64 18.48 -22.64
CA LEU A 408 4.23 18.27 -22.32
C LEU A 408 4.07 16.97 -21.50
N VAL A 409 4.67 15.88 -21.98
CA VAL A 409 4.69 14.57 -21.31
C VAL A 409 5.42 14.63 -19.96
N ARG A 410 6.58 15.31 -19.87
CA ARG A 410 7.33 15.47 -18.61
C ARG A 410 6.58 16.30 -17.57
N ARG A 411 5.80 17.31 -18.00
CA ARG A 411 4.91 18.06 -17.09
C ARG A 411 3.90 17.14 -16.41
N PHE A 412 3.54 16.01 -17.02
CA PHE A 412 2.58 15.05 -16.48
C PHE A 412 3.20 13.76 -15.92
N ASN A 413 4.52 13.74 -15.67
CA ASN A 413 5.25 12.54 -15.20
C ASN A 413 4.95 11.29 -16.02
N LEU A 414 5.01 11.41 -17.34
CA LEU A 414 4.91 10.28 -18.26
C LEU A 414 6.32 9.97 -18.81
N THR A 415 6.66 8.70 -19.03
CA THR A 415 7.99 8.28 -19.50
C THR A 415 7.93 7.85 -20.96
N LEU A 416 8.40 8.70 -21.87
CA LEU A 416 8.61 8.30 -23.25
C LEU A 416 9.85 7.41 -23.35
N SER A 417 9.70 6.25 -23.99
CA SER A 417 10.84 5.40 -24.33
C SER A 417 10.98 5.28 -25.84
N ALA A 418 12.22 5.44 -26.34
CA ALA A 418 12.52 5.27 -27.75
C ALA A 418 12.74 3.79 -28.04
N ASN A 419 11.87 3.20 -28.86
CA ASN A 419 11.88 1.77 -29.14
C ASN A 419 12.75 1.47 -30.36
N GLY A 420 14.07 1.72 -30.29
CA GLY A 420 15.12 1.23 -31.23
C GLY A 420 14.96 1.50 -32.74
N GLY A 421 13.85 2.07 -33.19
CA GLY A 421 13.52 2.51 -34.52
C GLY A 421 12.78 3.84 -34.41
N ASN A 422 12.62 4.55 -35.53
CA ASN A 422 12.20 5.97 -35.62
C ASN A 422 10.78 6.31 -35.07
N GLY A 423 10.23 5.56 -34.12
CA GLY A 423 8.97 5.84 -33.43
C GLY A 423 9.16 6.04 -31.92
N LEU A 424 8.39 6.97 -31.37
CA LEU A 424 8.24 7.18 -29.94
C LEU A 424 7.25 6.14 -29.39
N ALA A 425 7.62 5.42 -28.33
CA ALA A 425 6.69 4.61 -27.54
C ALA A 425 6.34 5.35 -26.25
N LEU A 426 5.05 5.48 -25.97
CA LEU A 426 4.57 6.01 -24.68
C LEU A 426 4.60 4.87 -23.66
N GLY A 427 5.51 4.96 -22.70
CA GLY A 427 5.39 4.23 -21.43
C GLY A 427 4.67 5.13 -20.43
N ILE A 428 3.52 4.70 -19.91
CA ILE A 428 2.89 5.41 -18.80
C ILE A 428 3.45 4.84 -17.50
N GLU A 429 4.44 5.51 -16.92
CA GLU A 429 4.84 5.30 -15.54
C GLU A 429 4.52 6.58 -14.78
N LEU A 430 3.39 6.59 -14.07
CA LEU A 430 2.98 7.73 -13.24
C LEU A 430 3.87 7.81 -12.00
N LEU A 431 4.94 8.58 -12.10
CA LEU A 431 5.67 9.02 -10.92
C LEU A 431 4.86 10.12 -10.21
N PRO A 432 4.88 10.21 -8.87
CA PRO A 432 4.28 11.34 -8.17
C PRO A 432 4.95 12.64 -8.62
N GLN A 433 4.16 13.69 -8.92
CA GLN A 433 4.71 15.04 -9.08
C GLN A 433 5.28 15.45 -7.73
N GLY A 434 6.61 15.35 -7.58
CA GLY A 434 7.27 15.69 -6.31
C GLY A 434 8.66 15.11 -6.08
N ALA A 435 9.14 14.14 -6.87
CA ALA A 435 10.41 13.47 -6.55
C ALA A 435 11.69 14.33 -6.73
N ARG A 436 11.59 15.62 -7.13
CA ARG A 436 12.75 16.53 -7.22
C ARG A 436 12.46 18.00 -6.87
N MET A 437 11.62 18.27 -5.87
CA MET A 437 11.66 19.55 -5.14
C MET A 437 11.98 19.22 -3.68
N ASN A 438 13.24 19.48 -3.27
CA ASN A 438 13.69 19.34 -1.88
C ASN A 438 13.09 20.46 -1.00
N GLY A 439 11.76 20.51 -0.89
CA GLY A 439 11.03 21.47 -0.06
C GLY A 439 9.52 21.36 -0.26
N SER A 440 8.89 20.32 0.29
CA SER A 440 7.43 20.08 0.20
C SER A 440 6.62 20.92 1.17
N GLY A 441 7.00 22.18 1.38
CA GLY A 441 6.31 23.11 2.28
C GLY A 441 6.16 24.47 1.63
N LEU A 442 5.13 25.21 2.03
CA LEU A 442 5.02 26.64 1.72
C LEU A 442 6.35 27.33 2.09
N ASP A 443 6.87 28.19 1.21
CA ASP A 443 8.05 29.00 1.52
C ASP A 443 7.87 29.63 2.92
N PRO A 444 8.84 29.51 3.84
CA PRO A 444 8.69 29.99 5.21
C PRO A 444 8.24 31.45 5.32
N LYS A 445 8.60 32.30 4.35
CA LYS A 445 8.17 33.71 4.30
C LYS A 445 6.69 33.82 3.94
N VAL A 446 6.22 33.05 2.96
CA VAL A 446 4.80 32.98 2.58
C VAL A 446 3.98 32.44 3.75
N ARG A 447 4.46 31.35 4.37
CA ARG A 447 3.82 30.74 5.54
C ARG A 447 3.69 31.75 6.69
N LEU A 448 4.71 32.57 6.94
CA LEU A 448 4.68 33.61 7.96
C LEU A 448 3.65 34.71 7.64
N VAL A 449 3.61 35.21 6.40
CA VAL A 449 2.66 36.26 5.99
C VAL A 449 1.22 35.75 6.05
N LEU A 450 0.96 34.55 5.53
CA LEU A 450 -0.36 33.93 5.58
C LEU A 450 -0.80 33.67 7.03
N SER A 451 0.10 33.17 7.88
CA SER A 451 -0.19 32.94 9.30
C SER A 451 -0.64 34.23 10.00
N GLY A 452 0.08 35.34 9.78
CA GLY A 452 -0.27 36.63 10.37
C GLY A 452 -1.65 37.15 9.97
N ARG A 453 -2.07 36.90 8.73
CA ARG A 453 -3.39 37.30 8.22
C ARG A 453 -4.52 36.34 8.60
N LEU A 454 -4.20 35.07 8.84
CA LEU A 454 -5.15 34.05 9.25
C LEU A 454 -5.45 34.05 10.75
N VAL A 455 -4.69 34.75 11.60
CA VAL A 455 -4.90 34.80 13.07
C VAL A 455 -6.36 35.09 13.45
N THR A 456 -7.05 35.94 12.70
CA THR A 456 -8.46 36.30 12.99
C THR A 456 -9.48 35.49 12.19
N ARG A 457 -9.05 34.67 11.23
CA ARG A 457 -9.91 33.97 10.26
C ARG A 457 -9.71 32.45 10.23
N TRP A 458 -8.80 31.90 11.03
CA TRP A 458 -8.41 30.49 11.00
C TRP A 458 -9.59 29.54 11.24
N THR A 459 -10.58 29.94 12.03
CA THR A 459 -11.76 29.12 12.32
C THR A 459 -12.56 28.80 11.07
N GLU A 460 -12.73 29.77 10.17
CA GLU A 460 -13.44 29.59 8.89
C GLU A 460 -12.66 28.63 7.97
N LEU A 461 -11.34 28.75 7.93
CA LEU A 461 -10.47 27.84 7.19
C LEU A 461 -10.53 26.41 7.75
N ALA A 462 -10.52 26.27 9.07
CA ALA A 462 -10.63 24.99 9.75
C ALA A 462 -12.02 24.35 9.60
N ILE A 463 -13.07 25.15 9.37
CA ILE A 463 -14.41 24.65 9.01
C ILE A 463 -14.41 24.19 7.55
N TYR A 464 -13.86 24.98 6.63
CA TYR A 464 -13.79 24.62 5.20
C TYR A 464 -13.10 23.28 4.97
N PHE A 465 -12.03 22.99 5.71
CA PHE A 465 -11.31 21.72 5.62
C PHE A 465 -11.88 20.59 6.48
N ASP A 466 -13.01 20.82 7.15
CA ASP A 466 -13.65 19.88 8.07
C ASP A 466 -12.69 19.35 9.15
N ILE A 467 -11.81 20.21 9.68
CA ILE A 467 -10.88 19.83 10.74
C ILE A 467 -11.72 19.44 11.97
N PRO A 468 -11.59 18.20 12.51
CA PRO A 468 -12.39 17.77 13.64
C PRO A 468 -12.20 18.67 14.88
N PRO A 469 -13.25 18.90 15.70
CA PRO A 469 -13.11 19.69 16.93
C PRO A 469 -12.02 19.15 17.88
N SER A 470 -11.81 17.83 17.89
CA SER A 470 -10.75 17.18 18.66
C SER A 470 -9.34 17.55 18.19
N ASP A 471 -9.15 17.84 16.91
CA ASP A 471 -7.89 18.33 16.36
C ASP A 471 -7.75 19.84 16.58
N LYS A 472 -8.83 20.62 16.40
CA LYS A 472 -8.83 22.07 16.72
C LYS A 472 -8.48 22.33 18.19
N ALA A 473 -8.94 21.47 19.10
CA ALA A 473 -8.65 21.58 20.53
C ALA A 473 -7.15 21.44 20.87
N LYS A 474 -6.34 20.87 19.95
CA LYS A 474 -4.88 20.74 20.11
C LYS A 474 -4.12 21.99 19.66
N PHE A 475 -4.78 22.91 18.96
CA PHE A 475 -4.13 24.10 18.41
C PHE A 475 -3.79 25.08 19.55
N LYS A 476 -2.52 25.42 19.69
CA LYS A 476 -2.09 26.39 20.70
C LYS A 476 -2.60 27.77 20.33
N GLN A 477 -3.14 28.49 21.31
CA GLN A 477 -3.64 29.85 21.11
C GLN A 477 -2.53 30.75 20.54
N GLY A 478 -2.81 31.43 19.44
CA GLY A 478 -1.85 32.28 18.71
C GLY A 478 -1.03 31.56 17.63
N HIS A 479 -1.09 30.22 17.56
CA HIS A 479 -0.40 29.38 16.56
C HIS A 479 -1.37 28.56 15.71
N GLU A 480 -2.67 28.87 15.76
CA GLU A 480 -3.70 28.10 15.07
C GLU A 480 -3.52 28.05 13.55
N PRO A 481 -3.15 29.14 12.84
CA PRO A 481 -2.84 29.07 11.41
C PRO A 481 -1.69 28.11 11.08
N GLU A 482 -0.66 28.09 11.93
CA GLU A 482 0.52 27.24 11.74
C GLU A 482 0.15 25.76 11.87
N HIS A 483 -0.67 25.42 12.86
CA HIS A 483 -1.20 24.08 13.04
C HIS A 483 -2.16 23.64 11.92
N ILE A 484 -2.93 24.56 11.32
CA ILE A 484 -3.72 24.24 10.12
C ILE A 484 -2.79 23.86 8.97
N PHE A 485 -1.71 24.61 8.75
CA PHE A 485 -0.75 24.27 7.68
C PHE A 485 -0.08 22.92 7.93
N GLU A 486 0.35 22.61 9.16
CA GLU A 486 0.88 21.28 9.52
C GLU A 486 -0.16 20.18 9.27
N TRP A 487 -1.41 20.41 9.65
CA TRP A 487 -2.50 19.46 9.48
C TRP A 487 -2.77 19.17 7.99
N LEU A 488 -2.73 20.21 7.15
CA LEU A 488 -2.87 20.10 5.69
C LEU A 488 -1.65 19.42 5.06
N GLU A 489 -0.45 19.76 5.49
CA GLU A 489 0.82 19.20 5.00
C GLU A 489 0.90 17.69 5.27
N GLN A 490 0.59 17.26 6.50
CA GLN A 490 0.52 15.83 6.89
C GLN A 490 -0.46 15.02 6.04
N ARG A 491 -1.47 15.68 5.46
CA ARG A 491 -2.51 15.06 4.63
C ARG A 491 -2.33 15.33 3.14
N SER A 492 -1.22 15.97 2.75
CA SER A 492 -0.95 16.38 1.36
C SER A 492 -2.05 17.27 0.75
N ARG A 493 -2.70 18.11 1.57
CA ARG A 493 -3.81 19.00 1.19
C ARG A 493 -3.41 20.48 1.08
N LEU A 494 -2.12 20.81 1.21
CA LEU A 494 -1.64 22.20 1.03
C LEU A 494 -2.04 22.75 -0.35
N GLY A 495 -2.03 21.89 -1.38
CA GLY A 495 -2.52 22.15 -2.75
C GLY A 495 -3.89 22.83 -2.84
N GLU A 496 -4.76 22.59 -1.84
CA GLU A 496 -6.15 23.04 -1.84
C GLU A 496 -6.33 24.46 -1.27
N LEU A 497 -5.29 25.06 -0.67
CA LEU A 497 -5.39 26.36 0.01
C LEU A 497 -5.90 27.48 -0.90
N ARG A 498 -5.46 27.50 -2.17
CA ARG A 498 -5.89 28.51 -3.12
C ARG A 498 -7.41 28.44 -3.38
N GLY A 499 -7.94 27.22 -3.53
CA GLY A 499 -9.38 26.99 -3.70
C GLY A 499 -10.17 27.36 -2.45
N ALA A 500 -9.64 27.06 -1.26
CA ALA A 500 -10.23 27.45 0.01
C ALA A 500 -10.35 28.98 0.15
N PHE A 501 -9.28 29.71 -0.16
CA PHE A 501 -9.27 31.18 -0.07
C PHE A 501 -10.22 31.83 -1.08
N ASP A 502 -10.39 31.24 -2.27
CA ASP A 502 -11.36 31.73 -3.26
C ASP A 502 -12.81 31.47 -2.82
N HIS A 503 -13.06 30.29 -2.25
CA HIS A 503 -14.36 29.97 -1.68
C HIS A 503 -14.74 30.92 -0.55
N LEU A 504 -13.81 31.19 0.37
CA LEU A 504 -14.00 32.07 1.53
C LEU A 504 -13.93 33.57 1.18
N LYS A 505 -13.70 33.91 -0.09
CA LYS A 505 -13.59 35.30 -0.59
C LYS A 505 -12.50 36.10 0.13
N TRP A 506 -11.30 35.51 0.23
CA TRP A 506 -10.10 36.13 0.79
C TRP A 506 -9.08 36.49 -0.31
N PRO A 507 -9.36 37.50 -1.16
CA PRO A 507 -8.52 37.86 -2.29
C PRO A 507 -7.11 38.29 -1.87
N ASP A 508 -6.98 38.82 -0.66
CA ASP A 508 -5.71 39.29 -0.11
C ASP A 508 -4.73 38.12 0.18
N LEU A 509 -5.25 36.93 0.47
CA LEU A 509 -4.45 35.71 0.67
C LEU A 509 -4.15 34.98 -0.65
N ILE A 510 -5.07 35.05 -1.62
CA ILE A 510 -4.83 34.55 -2.98
C ILE A 510 -3.70 35.34 -3.63
N GLU A 511 -3.73 36.68 -3.52
CA GLU A 511 -2.68 37.53 -4.06
C GLU A 511 -1.31 37.18 -3.46
N GLU A 512 -1.27 36.86 -2.17
CA GLU A 512 -0.03 36.47 -1.50
C GLU A 512 0.49 35.10 -1.95
N LEU A 513 -0.41 34.12 -2.20
CA LEU A 513 -0.04 32.84 -2.81
C LEU A 513 0.45 33.03 -4.25
N ASP A 514 -0.23 33.87 -5.05
CA ASP A 514 0.08 34.08 -6.46
C ASP A 514 1.40 34.86 -6.68
N ARG A 515 1.80 35.71 -5.72
CA ARG A 515 3.13 36.38 -5.73
C ARG A 515 4.30 35.42 -5.51
N HIS A 516 4.05 34.25 -4.94
CA HIS A 516 5.07 33.29 -4.56
C HIS A 516 4.67 31.88 -4.98
N PRO A 517 4.79 31.52 -6.27
CA PRO A 517 4.43 30.19 -6.75
C PRO A 517 5.27 29.12 -6.01
N TRP A 518 4.59 28.16 -5.40
CA TRP A 518 5.11 27.12 -4.51
C TRP A 518 4.93 25.72 -5.09
#